data_AF-A0A0N0PFN7-F1
#
_entry.id   AF-A0A0N0PFN7-F1
#
_cell.length_a   1.000
_cell.length_b   1.000
_cell.length_c   1.000
_cell.angle_alpha   90.00
_cell.angle_beta   90.00
_cell.angle_gamma   90.00
#
_symmetry.space_group_name_H-M   'P 1'
#
loop_
_entity.id
_entity.type
_entity.pdbx_description
1 polymer ?
#
loop_
_entity_poly.entity_id
_entity_poly.type
_entity_poly.pdbx_seq_one_letter_code
_entity_poly.pdbx_strand_id
1 'polypeptide(L)' 'MVSYPKKTSAEWFIEQLNVENAKLLAFVLVLGFIGYHGILHLRYGPDSCTWLLTSGRYKGDHEWQPYGCMLHKYSKT' A
#
# COMPACT_ATOMS: atom_id res chain seq x y z
N MET A 1 -5.95 30.17 45.72
CA MET A 1 -5.45 29.10 44.81
C MET A 1 -6.19 29.27 43.49
N VAL A 2 -5.49 29.52 42.38
CA VAL A 2 -6.12 29.66 41.06
C VAL A 2 -6.49 28.27 40.55
N SER A 3 -7.78 28.02 40.33
CA SER A 3 -8.27 26.76 39.77
C SER A 3 -8.30 26.90 38.25
N TYR A 4 -7.41 26.19 37.56
CA TYR A 4 -7.44 26.14 36.10
C TYR A 4 -8.59 25.23 35.63
N PRO A 5 -9.38 25.65 34.63
CA PRO A 5 -10.45 24.83 34.09
C PRO A 5 -9.88 23.55 33.46
N LYS A 6 -10.54 22.42 33.71
CA LYS A 6 -10.18 21.11 33.13
C LYS A 6 -10.54 21.14 31.65
N LYS A 7 -9.55 20.92 30.77
CA LYS A 7 -9.79 20.83 29.32
C LYS A 7 -10.75 19.70 28.99
N THR A 8 -11.65 19.96 28.04
CA THR A 8 -12.58 18.97 27.50
C THR A 8 -11.85 17.98 26.58
N SER A 9 -12.45 16.82 26.34
CA SER A 9 -11.88 15.81 25.41
C SER A 9 -11.71 16.35 23.99
N ALA A 10 -12.60 17.25 23.55
CA ALA A 10 -12.53 17.87 22.23
C ALA A 10 -11.34 18.83 22.11
N GLU A 11 -11.11 19.67 23.12
CA GLU A 11 -9.95 20.59 23.14
C GLU A 11 -8.63 19.82 23.15
N TRP A 12 -8.55 18.73 23.93
CA TRP A 12 -7.39 17.86 23.93
C TRP A 12 -7.13 17.25 22.55
N PHE A 13 -8.18 16.82 21.85
CA PHE A 13 -8.06 16.25 20.50
C PHE A 13 -7.59 17.30 19.48
N ILE A 14 -8.14 18.52 19.54
CA ILE A 14 -7.76 19.61 18.65
C ILE A 14 -6.27 19.96 18.83
N GLU A 15 -5.75 19.94 20.06
CA GLU A 15 -4.32 20.18 20.32
C GLU A 15 -3.40 19.16 19.65
N GLN A 16 -3.88 17.93 19.43
CA GLN A 16 -3.11 16.91 18.71
C GLN A 16 -3.08 17.14 17.19
N LEU A 17 -4.02 17.91 16.62
CA LEU A 17 -4.12 18.22 15.19
C LEU A 17 -3.15 19.34 14.77
N ASN A 18 -1.86 19.14 15.01
CA ASN A 18 -0.82 20.09 14.67
C ASN A 18 0.17 19.51 13.64
N VAL A 19 1.00 20.39 13.07
CA VAL A 19 1.95 20.06 12.00
C VAL A 19 3.02 19.06 12.46
N GLU A 20 3.47 19.12 13.71
CA GLU A 20 4.51 18.23 14.24
C GLU A 20 3.98 16.79 14.35
N ASN A 21 2.80 16.63 14.94
CA ASN A 21 2.12 15.35 15.04
C ASN A 21 1.72 14.79 13.67
N ALA A 22 1.26 15.64 12.75
CA ALA A 22 0.93 15.22 11.39
C ALA A 22 2.17 14.72 10.63
N LYS A 23 3.32 15.39 10.78
CA LYS A 23 4.60 14.94 10.20
C LYS A 23 5.04 13.61 10.79
N LEU A 24 4.93 13.44 12.11
CA LEU A 24 5.26 12.18 12.79
C LEU A 24 4.36 11.04 12.30
N LEU A 25 3.03 11.28 12.22
CA LEU A 25 2.08 10.32 11.69
C LEU A 25 2.40 9.94 10.24
N ALA A 26 2.66 10.92 9.38
CA ALA A 26 3.03 10.68 7.99
C ALA A 26 4.33 9.85 7.89
N PHE A 27 5.32 10.15 8.72
CA PHE A 27 6.57 9.40 8.77
C PHE A 27 6.35 7.93 9.16
N VAL A 28 5.60 7.69 10.24
CA VAL A 28 5.25 6.33 10.69
C VAL A 28 4.46 5.58 9.62
N LEU A 29 3.53 6.26 8.96
CA LEU A 29 2.70 5.68 7.90
C LEU A 29 3.55 5.27 6.69
N VAL A 30 4.49 6.12 6.26
CA VAL A 30 5.44 5.80 5.18
C VAL A 30 6.32 4.62 5.56
N LEU A 31 6.87 4.57 6.78
CA LEU A 31 7.62 3.40 7.26
C LEU A 31 6.78 2.13 7.26
N GLY A 32 5.50 2.24 7.66
CA GLY A 32 4.53 1.14 7.60
C GLY A 32 4.35 0.62 6.17
N PHE A 33 4.16 1.51 5.19
CA PHE A 33 4.06 1.11 3.78
C PHE A 33 5.35 0.50 3.24
N ILE A 34 6.51 1.06 3.57
CA ILE A 34 7.81 0.48 3.19
C ILE A 34 7.93 -0.93 3.75
N GLY A 35 7.62 -1.14 5.03
CA GLY A 35 7.67 -2.46 5.67
C GLY A 35 6.68 -3.44 5.04
N TYR A 36 5.43 -3.02 4.82
CA TYR A 36 4.38 -3.84 4.19
C TYR A 36 4.78 -4.29 2.78
N HIS A 37 5.20 -3.36 1.93
CA HIS A 37 5.67 -3.67 0.58
C HIS A 37 6.97 -4.47 0.59
N GLY A 38 7.87 -4.22 1.54
CA GLY A 38 9.08 -5.02 1.75
C GLY A 38 8.75 -6.49 2.04
N ILE A 39 7.81 -6.76 2.96
CA ILE A 39 7.35 -8.13 3.25
C ILE A 39 6.71 -8.76 2.01
N LEU A 40 5.86 -8.04 1.30
CA LEU A 40 5.28 -8.51 0.03
C LEU A 40 6.37 -8.91 -0.96
N HIS A 41 7.37 -8.06 -1.16
CA HIS A 41 8.46 -8.33 -2.10
C HIS A 41 9.32 -9.53 -1.70
N LEU A 42 9.57 -9.73 -0.40
CA LEU A 42 10.29 -10.91 0.09
C LEU A 42 9.49 -12.21 -0.09
N ARG A 43 8.15 -12.16 -0.07
CA ARG A 43 7.27 -13.34 -0.16
C ARG A 43 6.85 -13.67 -1.58
N TYR A 44 6.63 -12.66 -2.41
CA TYR A 44 6.03 -12.79 -3.75
C TYR A 44 6.92 -12.28 -4.88
N GLY A 45 8.10 -11.72 -4.57
CA GLY A 45 9.04 -11.20 -5.54
C GLY A 45 8.95 -9.68 -5.74
N PRO A 46 10.04 -9.06 -6.25
CA PRO A 46 10.10 -7.63 -6.54
C PRO A 46 9.26 -7.21 -7.75
N ASP A 47 8.97 -8.16 -8.66
CA ASP A 47 8.26 -7.90 -9.90
C ASP A 47 6.80 -8.39 -9.85
N SER A 48 5.97 -7.73 -10.65
CA SER A 48 4.61 -8.21 -10.90
C SER A 48 4.61 -9.52 -11.69
N CYS A 49 5.69 -9.87 -12.39
CA CYS A 49 5.78 -11.08 -13.21
C CYS A 49 5.58 -12.35 -12.38
N THR A 50 6.23 -12.45 -11.22
CA THR A 50 6.10 -13.62 -10.33
C THR A 50 4.66 -13.79 -9.86
N TRP A 51 3.98 -12.69 -9.51
CA TRP A 51 2.57 -12.69 -9.13
C TRP A 51 1.63 -13.00 -10.30
N LEU A 52 1.79 -12.31 -11.44
CA LEU A 52 0.97 -12.48 -12.65
C LEU A 52 1.05 -13.91 -13.19
N LEU A 53 2.23 -14.55 -13.12
CA LEU A 53 2.45 -15.91 -13.61
C LEU A 53 2.10 -17.00 -12.59
N THR A 54 1.71 -16.66 -11.36
CA THR A 54 1.29 -17.68 -10.36
C THR A 54 0.04 -18.45 -10.77
N SER A 55 -0.84 -17.82 -11.54
CA SER A 55 -2.10 -18.40 -11.97
C SER A 55 -2.55 -17.79 -13.28
N GLY A 56 -3.53 -18.41 -13.93
CA GLY A 56 -4.04 -17.97 -15.21
C GLY A 56 -5.14 -18.87 -15.71
N ARG A 57 -5.57 -18.64 -16.95
CA ARG A 57 -6.61 -19.43 -17.61
C ARG A 57 -6.22 -19.78 -19.03
N TYR A 58 -6.71 -20.94 -19.46
CA TYR A 58 -6.67 -21.31 -20.87
C TYR A 58 -7.69 -20.46 -21.65
N LYS A 59 -7.26 -19.77 -22.71
CA LYS A 59 -8.11 -18.88 -23.52
C LYS A 59 -8.62 -19.57 -24.80
N GLY A 60 -8.00 -20.68 -25.22
CA GLY A 60 -8.20 -21.29 -26.54
C GLY A 60 -6.93 -21.17 -27.40
N ASP A 61 -6.92 -21.80 -28.57
CA ASP A 61 -5.82 -21.74 -29.54
C ASP A 61 -4.42 -22.10 -29.02
N HIS A 62 -4.34 -23.01 -28.03
CA HIS A 62 -3.10 -23.34 -27.33
C HIS A 62 -2.47 -22.16 -26.56
N GLU A 63 -3.27 -21.16 -26.20
CA GLU A 63 -2.82 -19.98 -25.47
C GLU A 63 -3.24 -20.01 -24.00
N TRP A 64 -2.26 -19.79 -23.14
CA TRP A 64 -2.44 -19.56 -21.72
C TRP A 64 -2.33 -18.06 -21.42
N GLN A 65 -3.25 -17.52 -20.62
CA GLN A 65 -3.29 -16.13 -20.22
C GLN A 65 -3.06 -16.00 -18.71
N PRO A 66 -2.11 -15.16 -18.25
CA PRO A 66 -1.86 -14.93 -16.83
C PRO A 66 -3.04 -14.26 -16.14
N TYR A 67 -3.13 -14.44 -14.83
CA TYR A 67 -4.13 -13.82 -13.99
C TYR A 67 -3.89 -12.30 -13.91
N GLY A 68 -4.96 -11.51 -14.05
CA GLY A 68 -4.89 -10.05 -13.91
C GLY A 68 -4.33 -9.26 -15.11
N CYS A 69 -3.90 -9.92 -16.20
CA CYS A 69 -3.47 -9.23 -17.43
C CYS A 69 -3.94 -9.93 -18.71
N MET A 70 -3.95 -9.19 -19.83
CA MET A 70 -4.18 -9.73 -21.18
C MET A 70 -2.87 -9.74 -21.96
N LEU A 71 -2.55 -10.88 -22.61
CA LEU A 71 -1.41 -10.99 -23.53
C LEU A 71 -1.76 -10.37 -24.89
N HIS A 72 -0.89 -9.49 -25.38
CA HIS A 72 -0.97 -8.93 -26.73
C HIS A 72 0.04 -9.62 -27.65
N LYS A 73 -0.38 -9.91 -28.88
CA LYS A 73 0.54 -10.43 -29.92
C LYS A 73 1.25 -9.26 -30.59
N TYR A 74 2.56 -9.36 -30.70
CA TYR A 74 3.37 -8.41 -31.46
C TYR A 74 3.82 -9.08 -32.76
N SER A 75 3.64 -8.40 -33.90
CA SER A 75 4.27 -8.78 -35.17
C SER A 75 5.50 -7.92 -35.41
N LYS A 76 6.54 -8.49 -36.03
CA LYS A 76 7.64 -7.69 -36.56
C LYS A 76 7.12 -6.87 -37.74
N THR A 77 7.42 -5.58 -37.74
CA THR A 77 7.38 -4.72 -38.94
C THR A 77 8.46 -5.13 -39.92
#